data_AF-A0A0F9W6Z5-F1
#
_entry.id   AF-A0A0F9W6Z5-F1
#
_cell.length_a   1.000
_cell.length_b   1.000
_cell.length_c   1.000
_cell.angle_alpha   90.00
_cell.angle_beta   90.00
_cell.angle_gamma   90.00
#
_symmetry.space_group_name_H-M   'P 1'
#
loop_
_entity.id
_entity.type
_entity.pdbx_description
1 polymer ?
#
loop_
_entity_poly.entity_id
_entity_poly.type
_entity_poly.pdbx_seq_one_letter_code
_entity_poly.pdbx_strand_id
1 'polypeptide(L)'
;MHQVVERGIVTSNEDPAKVGRIKVALATVDGNEYPEWIEPVFDPGWFTPPEPGAAVDLVLPEGTDLVEFAHEIRYLGSVFEEGNGPPAAFKATGLKPTRRGYFTKAGHLLLFEDAAGKEEIFLSHKGNMLIALTNTGIFLGTKNATENFVLGKILKSIMESILDAIVAHAHTETGTVTSPPINAAVFTAIKATLSTMLSDFIFGQKVKP
;
A
#
# COMPACT_ATOMS: atom_id res chain seq x y z
N MET A 1 26.42 -29.10 8.39
CA MET A 1 25.34 -29.57 7.51
C MET A 1 25.34 -28.62 6.33
N HIS A 2 25.85 -29.05 5.18
CA HIS A 2 25.73 -28.20 4.00
C HIS A 2 24.29 -28.26 3.50
N GLN A 3 23.81 -27.15 2.95
CA GLN A 3 22.51 -27.08 2.30
C GLN A 3 22.76 -26.73 0.84
N VAL A 4 22.03 -27.39 -0.05
CA VAL A 4 22.01 -27.04 -1.46
C VAL A 4 20.79 -26.17 -1.70
N VAL A 5 20.97 -25.09 -2.47
CA VAL A 5 19.86 -24.23 -2.90
C VAL A 5 19.56 -24.52 -4.35
N GLU A 6 18.32 -24.92 -4.64
CA GLU A 6 17.82 -25.12 -6.00
C GLU A 6 16.68 -24.14 -6.29
N ARG A 7 16.61 -23.64 -7.52
CA ARG A 7 15.54 -22.73 -7.93
C ARG A 7 14.37 -23.48 -8.54
N GLY A 8 13.17 -23.24 -8.03
CA GLY A 8 11.91 -23.76 -8.57
C GLY A 8 10.96 -22.64 -9.01
N ILE A 9 10.00 -22.99 -9.86
CA ILE A 9 8.89 -22.10 -10.25
C ILE A 9 7.61 -22.62 -9.61
N VAL A 10 6.87 -21.76 -8.90
CA VAL A 10 5.60 -22.15 -8.29
C VAL A 10 4.58 -22.51 -9.37
N THR A 11 4.01 -23.71 -9.30
CA THR A 11 2.93 -24.15 -10.22
C THR A 11 1.55 -24.01 -9.58
N SER A 12 1.44 -24.18 -8.26
CA SER A 12 0.21 -23.98 -7.50
C SER A 12 0.51 -23.56 -6.06
N ASN A 13 -0.37 -22.75 -5.48
CA ASN A 13 -0.39 -22.42 -4.05
C ASN A 13 -1.76 -22.73 -3.41
N GLU A 14 -2.56 -23.58 -4.06
CA GLU A 14 -3.87 -24.04 -3.58
C GLU A 14 -3.72 -25.15 -2.52
N ASP A 15 -2.96 -24.86 -1.46
CA ASP A 15 -2.64 -25.81 -0.39
C ASP A 15 -3.91 -26.35 0.30
N PRO A 16 -4.21 -27.66 0.20
CA PRO A 16 -5.40 -28.25 0.82
C PRO A 16 -5.43 -28.10 2.34
N ALA A 17 -4.26 -28.03 2.99
CA ALA A 17 -4.15 -27.85 4.44
C ALA A 17 -4.20 -26.39 4.87
N LYS A 18 -4.13 -25.43 3.92
CA LYS A 18 -4.19 -23.98 4.19
C LYS A 18 -3.11 -23.49 5.15
N VAL A 19 -1.91 -24.07 5.07
CA VAL A 19 -0.74 -23.69 5.88
C VAL A 19 0.35 -23.00 5.03
N GLY A 20 0.07 -22.72 3.76
CA GLY A 20 0.96 -21.99 2.87
C GLY A 20 1.98 -22.87 2.15
N ARG A 21 1.68 -24.16 1.97
CA ARG A 21 2.50 -25.03 1.12
C ARG A 21 2.35 -24.66 -0.35
N ILE A 22 3.34 -25.04 -1.15
CA ILE A 22 3.34 -24.78 -2.59
C ILE A 22 3.69 -26.03 -3.39
N LYS A 23 3.25 -26.03 -4.65
CA LYS A 23 3.71 -26.91 -5.71
C LYS A 23 4.71 -26.17 -6.56
N VAL A 24 5.75 -26.88 -7.00
CA VAL A 24 6.86 -26.29 -7.76
C VAL A 24 7.26 -27.17 -8.93
N ALA A 25 7.65 -26.51 -10.01
CA ALA A 25 8.39 -27.09 -11.12
C ALA A 25 9.89 -26.96 -10.86
N LEU A 26 10.62 -28.06 -11.03
CA LEU A 26 12.08 -28.11 -10.87
C LEU A 26 12.72 -28.61 -12.15
N ALA A 27 13.81 -27.97 -12.56
CA ALA A 27 14.52 -28.33 -13.79
C ALA A 27 15.20 -29.71 -13.69
N THR A 28 15.47 -30.18 -12.47
CA THR A 28 16.11 -31.47 -12.19
C THR A 28 15.12 -32.64 -12.14
N VAL A 29 13.81 -32.36 -12.09
CA VAL A 29 12.76 -33.38 -11.97
C VAL A 29 12.19 -33.73 -13.35
N ASP A 30 12.30 -35.00 -13.74
CA ASP A 30 11.69 -35.48 -14.98
C ASP A 30 10.16 -35.34 -14.92
N GLY A 31 9.56 -34.74 -15.94
CA GLY A 31 8.13 -34.37 -15.92
C GLY A 31 7.80 -33.01 -15.26
N ASN A 32 8.80 -32.26 -14.79
CA ASN A 32 8.75 -30.82 -14.44
C ASN A 32 7.71 -30.37 -13.39
N GLU A 33 7.13 -31.26 -12.58
CA GLU A 33 6.47 -30.86 -11.34
C GLU A 33 6.85 -31.80 -10.20
N TYR A 34 7.19 -31.22 -9.06
CA TYR A 34 7.50 -31.96 -7.86
C TYR A 34 6.23 -32.57 -7.22
N PRO A 35 6.21 -33.88 -6.94
CA PRO A 35 4.98 -34.60 -6.60
C PRO A 35 4.40 -34.26 -5.22
N GLU A 36 5.17 -33.63 -4.34
CA GLU A 36 4.75 -33.29 -2.98
C GLU A 36 4.46 -31.79 -2.80
N TRP A 37 3.75 -31.45 -1.73
CA TRP A 37 3.55 -30.06 -1.29
C TRP A 37 4.71 -29.62 -0.41
N ILE A 38 5.37 -28.52 -0.77
CA ILE A 38 6.56 -28.03 -0.08
C ILE A 38 6.18 -27.00 0.98
N GLU A 39 6.67 -27.19 2.20
CA GLU A 39 6.43 -26.31 3.34
C GLU A 39 7.35 -25.06 3.33
N PRO A 40 6.87 -23.92 3.86
CA PRO A 40 7.69 -22.73 3.99
C PRO A 40 8.75 -22.84 5.10
N VAL A 41 9.85 -22.12 4.92
CA VAL A 41 10.75 -21.70 6.02
C VAL A 41 10.36 -20.29 6.44
N PHE A 42 9.24 -20.14 7.16
CA PHE A 42 8.81 -18.83 7.68
C PHE A 42 9.03 -18.70 9.18
N ASP A 43 9.60 -17.58 9.59
CA ASP A 43 9.60 -17.17 10.99
C ASP A 43 8.18 -16.76 11.44
N PRO A 44 7.83 -16.96 12.72
CA PRO A 44 6.56 -16.49 13.26
C PRO A 44 6.33 -15.00 12.98
N GLY A 45 5.14 -14.68 12.46
CA GLY A 45 4.72 -13.30 12.20
C GLY A 45 4.97 -12.79 10.77
N TRP A 46 5.67 -13.54 9.92
CA TRP A 46 5.81 -13.22 8.50
C TRP A 46 5.22 -14.33 7.64
N PHE A 47 4.22 -14.01 6.82
CA PHE A 47 3.54 -15.00 5.99
C PHE A 47 3.23 -14.42 4.61
N THR A 48 4.05 -14.80 3.63
CA THR A 48 3.95 -14.31 2.24
C THR A 48 4.09 -15.47 1.26
N PRO A 49 3.06 -16.33 1.12
CA PRO A 49 3.12 -17.44 0.19
C PRO A 49 3.31 -16.92 -1.24
N PRO A 50 4.22 -17.52 -2.01
CA PRO A 50 4.45 -17.13 -3.39
C PRO A 50 3.24 -17.51 -4.27
N GLU A 51 3.03 -16.74 -5.33
CA GLU A 51 1.98 -17.00 -6.31
C GLU A 51 2.49 -17.93 -7.43
N PRO A 52 1.60 -18.64 -8.15
CA PRO A 52 1.96 -19.35 -9.37
C PRO A 52 2.76 -18.47 -10.34
N GLY A 53 3.79 -19.06 -10.94
CA GLY A 53 4.77 -18.42 -11.80
C GLY A 53 5.89 -17.68 -11.06
N ALA A 54 5.86 -17.56 -9.73
CA ALA A 54 6.98 -16.97 -8.99
C ALA A 54 8.17 -17.93 -8.91
N ALA A 55 9.38 -17.39 -8.97
CA ALA A 55 10.59 -18.13 -8.65
C ALA A 55 10.82 -18.18 -7.13
N VAL A 56 11.18 -19.35 -6.64
CA VAL A 56 11.47 -19.62 -5.21
C VAL A 56 12.79 -20.36 -5.09
N ASP A 57 13.52 -20.10 -4.00
CA ASP A 57 14.69 -20.90 -3.65
C ASP A 57 14.23 -22.03 -2.72
N LEU A 58 14.57 -23.27 -3.06
CA LEU A 58 14.35 -24.46 -2.25
C LEU A 58 15.61 -24.78 -1.47
N VAL A 59 15.42 -25.14 -0.20
CA VAL A 59 16.49 -25.60 0.68
C VAL A 59 16.41 -27.12 0.73
N LEU A 60 17.49 -27.76 0.28
CA LEU A 60 17.65 -29.21 0.29
C LEU A 60 18.79 -29.59 1.25
N PRO A 61 18.59 -30.65 2.05
CA PRO A 61 19.71 -31.28 2.74
C PRO A 61 20.79 -31.74 1.74
N GLU A 62 22.06 -31.69 2.16
CA GLU A 62 23.16 -32.21 1.34
C GLU A 62 22.99 -33.71 1.09
N GLY A 63 23.20 -34.14 -0.16
CA GLY A 63 23.06 -35.54 -0.56
C GLY A 63 21.61 -36.01 -0.73
N THR A 64 20.64 -35.10 -0.66
CA THR A 64 19.22 -35.41 -0.92
C THR A 64 19.02 -35.95 -2.33
N ASP A 65 18.63 -37.22 -2.41
CA ASP A 65 17.87 -37.72 -3.54
C ASP A 65 16.44 -37.17 -3.42
N LEU A 66 16.01 -36.40 -4.42
CA LEU A 66 14.68 -35.77 -4.49
C LEU A 66 13.54 -36.78 -4.33
N VAL A 67 13.79 -38.06 -4.61
CA VAL A 67 12.80 -39.14 -4.46
C VAL A 67 12.71 -39.63 -3.01
N GLU A 68 13.82 -39.70 -2.27
CA GLU A 68 13.88 -40.31 -0.94
C GLU A 68 13.58 -39.30 0.19
N PHE A 69 14.07 -38.06 0.08
CA PHE A 69 13.97 -37.04 1.14
C PHE A 69 12.91 -36.00 0.87
N ALA A 70 11.84 -36.42 0.20
CA ALA A 70 10.88 -35.51 -0.38
C ALA A 70 10.19 -34.58 0.66
N HIS A 71 10.09 -35.06 1.89
CA HIS A 71 9.46 -34.41 3.03
C HIS A 71 10.39 -33.45 3.79
N GLU A 72 11.67 -33.38 3.44
CA GLU A 72 12.66 -32.50 4.09
C GLU A 72 12.90 -31.20 3.30
N ILE A 73 12.42 -31.14 2.05
CA ILE A 73 12.53 -29.94 1.22
C ILE A 73 11.64 -28.83 1.81
N ARG A 74 12.18 -27.62 1.87
CA ARG A 74 11.46 -26.41 2.28
C ARG A 74 11.73 -25.27 1.31
N TYR A 75 10.84 -24.28 1.23
CA TYR A 75 11.06 -23.11 0.37
C TYR A 75 11.35 -21.83 1.17
N LEU A 76 12.20 -20.98 0.57
CA LEU A 76 12.57 -19.65 1.06
C LEU A 76 12.00 -18.57 0.12
N GLY A 77 10.89 -17.95 0.53
CA GLY A 77 10.36 -16.72 -0.07
C GLY A 77 10.24 -16.73 -1.60
N SER A 78 10.14 -15.54 -2.20
CA SER A 78 10.24 -15.35 -3.65
C SER A 78 11.52 -14.59 -3.99
N VAL A 79 12.15 -14.97 -5.09
CA VAL A 79 13.30 -14.26 -5.65
C VAL A 79 12.86 -13.48 -6.88
N PHE A 80 13.44 -12.29 -7.05
CA PHE A 80 13.26 -11.55 -8.31
C PHE A 80 13.98 -12.31 -9.42
N GLU A 81 13.27 -12.56 -10.52
CA GLU A 81 13.90 -13.13 -11.71
C GLU A 81 14.97 -12.18 -12.26
N GLU A 82 15.99 -12.78 -12.85
CA GLU A 82 17.02 -12.05 -13.56
C GLU A 82 16.38 -11.24 -14.71
N GLY A 83 16.65 -9.93 -14.75
CA GLY A 83 16.02 -9.01 -15.71
C GLY A 83 14.69 -8.40 -15.27
N ASN A 84 13.94 -9.03 -14.36
CA ASN A 84 12.69 -8.47 -13.84
C ASN A 84 12.87 -7.63 -12.58
N GLY A 85 13.95 -7.85 -11.81
CA GLY A 85 14.41 -6.95 -10.75
C GLY A 85 13.36 -6.56 -9.70
N PRO A 86 13.70 -5.66 -8.76
CA PRO A 86 12.71 -5.13 -7.84
C PRO A 86 11.74 -4.19 -8.58
N PRO A 87 10.48 -4.07 -8.10
CA PRO A 87 9.53 -3.07 -8.58
C PRO A 87 10.17 -1.68 -8.67
N ALA A 88 9.76 -0.89 -9.68
CA ALA A 88 10.32 0.44 -9.92
C ALA A 88 10.29 1.35 -8.67
N ALA A 89 9.29 1.18 -7.80
CA ALA A 89 9.17 1.91 -6.54
C ALA A 89 10.39 1.72 -5.61
N PHE A 90 11.00 0.53 -5.59
CA PHE A 90 12.15 0.21 -4.74
C PHE A 90 13.51 0.42 -5.41
N LYS A 91 13.53 0.79 -6.70
CA LYS A 91 14.81 1.07 -7.36
C LYS A 91 15.48 2.26 -6.68
N ALA A 92 16.74 2.08 -6.31
CA ALA A 92 17.53 3.14 -5.67
C ALA A 92 17.65 4.34 -6.61
N THR A 93 17.49 5.54 -6.06
CA THR A 93 17.68 6.80 -6.82
C THR A 93 19.15 7.25 -6.82
N GLY A 94 20.02 6.56 -6.06
CA GLY A 94 21.46 6.79 -6.00
C GLY A 94 22.23 5.49 -5.74
N LEU A 95 23.51 5.61 -5.36
CA LEU A 95 24.39 4.44 -5.17
C LEU A 95 24.02 3.57 -3.98
N LYS A 96 23.30 4.11 -2.99
CA LYS A 96 22.89 3.37 -1.79
C LYS A 96 21.39 3.07 -1.86
N PRO A 97 20.94 1.83 -1.57
CA PRO A 97 19.52 1.53 -1.43
C PRO A 97 18.99 2.18 -0.14
N THR A 98 18.13 3.18 -0.29
CA THR A 98 17.45 3.86 0.82
C THR A 98 15.98 3.48 0.94
N ARG A 99 15.46 2.74 -0.04
CA ARG A 99 14.06 2.29 -0.09
C ARG A 99 13.92 0.83 0.26
N ARG A 100 12.94 0.52 1.10
CA ARG A 100 12.61 -0.85 1.52
C ARG A 100 11.11 -0.97 1.75
N GLY A 101 10.56 -2.18 1.68
CA GLY A 101 9.14 -2.37 1.96
C GLY A 101 8.56 -3.64 1.36
N TYR A 102 7.25 -3.61 1.14
CA TYR A 102 6.44 -4.73 0.69
C TYR A 102 5.59 -4.35 -0.51
N PHE A 103 5.60 -5.17 -1.55
CA PHE A 103 4.80 -4.96 -2.76
C PHE A 103 4.14 -6.26 -3.18
N THR A 104 2.87 -6.18 -3.57
CA THR A 104 2.12 -7.33 -4.08
C THR A 104 1.87 -7.20 -5.57
N LYS A 105 1.71 -8.33 -6.29
CA LYS A 105 1.37 -8.29 -7.73
C LYS A 105 0.04 -7.57 -8.00
N ALA A 106 -0.88 -7.58 -7.03
CA ALA A 106 -2.12 -6.83 -7.09
C ALA A 106 -1.93 -5.30 -7.04
N GLY A 107 -0.72 -4.80 -6.80
CA GLY A 107 -0.38 -3.38 -6.83
C GLY A 107 -0.51 -2.67 -5.48
N HIS A 108 -0.54 -3.40 -4.36
CA HIS A 108 -0.43 -2.79 -3.04
C HIS A 108 1.04 -2.54 -2.72
N LEU A 109 1.34 -1.42 -2.06
CA LEU A 109 2.72 -1.04 -1.71
C LEU A 109 2.77 -0.47 -0.30
N LEU A 110 3.67 -1.01 0.52
CA LEU A 110 4.20 -0.36 1.72
C LEU A 110 5.67 -0.05 1.44
N LEU A 111 6.09 1.19 1.64
CA LEU A 111 7.45 1.64 1.34
C LEU A 111 7.96 2.57 2.45
N PHE A 112 9.21 2.38 2.81
CA PHE A 112 9.99 3.23 3.70
C PHE A 112 11.13 3.83 2.87
N GLU A 113 11.24 5.15 2.88
CA GLU A 113 12.36 5.91 2.33
C GLU A 113 13.17 6.47 3.50
N ASP A 114 14.46 6.11 3.57
CA ASP A 114 15.37 6.56 4.63
C ASP A 114 16.47 7.51 4.11
N ALA A 115 16.33 8.03 2.89
CA ALA A 115 17.24 9.05 2.40
C ALA A 115 17.10 10.34 3.23
N ALA A 116 18.24 10.87 3.69
CA ALA A 116 18.28 12.07 4.53
C ALA A 116 17.52 13.25 3.90
N GLY A 117 16.57 13.82 4.64
CA GLY A 117 15.72 14.93 4.21
C GLY A 117 14.58 14.53 3.26
N LYS A 118 14.42 13.23 2.96
CA LYS A 118 13.35 12.66 2.12
C LYS A 118 12.64 11.51 2.84
N GLU A 119 12.73 11.45 4.16
CA GLU A 119 12.18 10.37 4.95
C GLU A 119 10.66 10.29 4.79
N GLU A 120 10.17 9.11 4.44
CA GLU A 120 8.75 8.88 4.16
C GLU A 120 8.34 7.43 4.45
N ILE A 121 7.14 7.26 5.02
CA ILE A 121 6.42 5.99 5.05
C ILE A 121 5.22 6.11 4.13
N PHE A 122 5.16 5.27 3.12
CA PHE A 122 4.17 5.31 2.04
C PHE A 122 3.39 4.00 2.00
N LEU A 123 2.07 4.07 2.19
CA LEU A 123 1.16 2.95 2.02
C LEU A 123 0.16 3.28 0.91
N SER A 124 0.15 2.48 -0.15
CA SER A 124 -0.82 2.63 -1.24
C SER A 124 -1.61 1.37 -1.51
N HIS A 125 -2.89 1.60 -1.78
CA HIS A 125 -3.82 0.62 -2.31
C HIS A 125 -3.79 0.66 -3.84
N LYS A 126 -4.01 -0.49 -4.50
CA LYS A 126 -4.08 -0.60 -5.97
C LYS A 126 -5.05 0.38 -6.65
N GLY A 127 -6.07 0.83 -5.92
CA GLY A 127 -7.07 1.82 -6.36
C GLY A 127 -6.67 3.28 -6.13
N ASN A 128 -5.36 3.59 -6.09
CA ASN A 128 -4.82 4.94 -5.88
C ASN A 128 -5.14 5.59 -4.53
N MET A 129 -5.60 4.83 -3.51
CA MET A 129 -5.70 5.36 -2.15
C MET A 129 -4.32 5.33 -1.48
N LEU A 130 -4.02 6.38 -0.73
CA LEU A 130 -2.71 6.68 -0.16
C LEU A 130 -2.82 7.03 1.32
N ILE A 131 -1.86 6.53 2.10
CA ILE A 131 -1.44 7.08 3.38
C ILE A 131 0.06 7.40 3.27
N ALA A 132 0.44 8.66 3.47
CA ALA A 132 1.85 9.07 3.47
C ALA A 132 2.19 9.81 4.77
N LEU A 133 3.23 9.34 5.46
CA LEU A 133 3.82 9.99 6.63
C LEU A 133 5.15 10.57 6.19
N THR A 134 5.27 11.89 6.23
CA THR A 134 6.46 12.62 5.75
C THR A 134 6.99 13.53 6.85
N ASN A 135 8.15 14.13 6.62
CA ASN A 135 8.70 15.19 7.47
C ASN A 135 7.79 16.44 7.62
N THR A 136 6.78 16.60 6.75
CA THR A 136 5.87 17.76 6.76
C THR A 136 4.49 17.47 7.33
N GLY A 137 4.14 16.20 7.56
CA GLY A 137 2.83 15.80 8.06
C GLY A 137 2.34 14.45 7.57
N ILE A 138 1.06 14.18 7.84
CA ILE A 138 0.33 12.96 7.47
C ILE A 138 -0.70 13.31 6.41
N PHE A 139 -0.60 12.66 5.25
CA PHE A 139 -1.48 12.83 4.10
C PHE A 139 -2.35 11.57 3.92
N LEU A 140 -3.65 11.77 3.70
CA LEU A 140 -4.61 10.71 3.34
C LEU A 140 -5.33 11.14 2.05
N GLY A 141 -5.44 10.26 1.06
CA GLY A 141 -6.17 10.58 -0.17
C GLY A 141 -5.65 9.85 -1.40
N THR A 142 -5.38 10.59 -2.47
CA THR A 142 -4.75 10.06 -3.70
C THR A 142 -3.28 10.44 -3.77
N LYS A 143 -2.54 9.94 -4.77
CA LYS A 143 -1.15 10.38 -5.06
C LYS A 143 -1.00 11.91 -5.20
N ASN A 144 -2.09 12.60 -5.55
CA ASN A 144 -2.12 14.05 -5.72
C ASN A 144 -2.71 14.79 -4.51
N ALA A 145 -2.89 14.12 -3.37
CA ALA A 145 -3.36 14.79 -2.16
C ALA A 145 -2.35 15.86 -1.74
N THR A 146 -2.76 17.13 -1.82
CA THR A 146 -1.94 18.28 -1.42
C THR A 146 -2.17 18.70 0.04
N GLU A 147 -3.18 18.12 0.69
CA GLU A 147 -3.64 18.54 2.01
C GLU A 147 -3.40 17.45 3.07
N ASN A 148 -2.95 17.88 4.25
CA ASN A 148 -2.80 17.01 5.41
C ASN A 148 -4.18 16.58 5.94
N PHE A 149 -4.27 15.35 6.45
CA PHE A 149 -5.50 14.84 7.10
C PHE A 149 -5.93 15.66 8.33
N VAL A 150 -5.03 16.48 8.88
CA VAL A 150 -5.37 17.44 9.92
C VAL A 150 -6.25 18.54 9.31
N LEU A 151 -7.53 18.20 9.12
CA LEU A 151 -8.65 19.11 8.87
C LEU A 151 -8.61 20.31 9.82
N GLY A 152 -7.92 20.21 10.96
CA GLY A 152 -7.80 21.26 11.97
C GLY A 152 -7.46 22.65 11.45
N LYS A 153 -6.61 22.85 10.43
CA LYS A 153 -6.32 24.22 9.93
C LYS A 153 -7.40 24.74 8.98
N ILE A 154 -7.83 23.91 8.04
CA ILE A 154 -8.83 24.29 7.03
C ILE A 154 -10.22 24.39 7.65
N LEU A 155 -10.63 23.39 8.43
CA LEU A 155 -11.86 23.42 9.21
C LEU A 155 -11.86 24.61 10.16
N LYS A 156 -10.75 24.89 10.85
CA LYS A 156 -10.63 26.09 11.70
C LYS A 156 -10.84 27.36 10.88
N SER A 157 -10.17 27.52 9.74
CA SER A 157 -10.32 28.71 8.89
C SER A 157 -11.77 28.89 8.39
N ILE A 158 -12.46 27.79 8.07
CA ILE A 158 -13.87 27.82 7.71
C ILE A 158 -14.75 28.18 8.92
N MET A 159 -14.49 27.60 10.09
CA MET A 159 -15.22 27.93 11.31
C MET A 159 -15.01 29.39 11.72
N GLU A 160 -13.79 29.91 11.60
CA GLU A 160 -13.48 31.34 11.79
C GLU A 160 -14.24 32.20 10.77
N SER A 161 -14.22 31.83 9.48
CA SER A 161 -14.98 32.55 8.45
C SER A 161 -16.49 32.56 8.72
N ILE A 162 -17.04 31.45 9.21
CA ILE A 162 -18.45 31.34 9.61
C ILE A 162 -18.74 32.21 10.83
N LEU A 163 -17.89 32.17 11.86
CA LEU A 163 -18.03 32.97 13.07
C LEU A 163 -17.96 34.47 12.73
N ASP A 164 -17.02 34.88 11.90
CA ASP A 164 -16.89 36.27 11.43
C ASP A 164 -18.14 36.70 10.65
N ALA A 165 -18.66 35.85 9.77
CA ALA A 165 -19.89 36.11 9.02
C ALA A 165 -21.12 36.25 9.94
N ILE A 166 -21.19 35.48 11.04
CA ILE A 166 -22.25 35.56 12.06
C ILE A 166 -22.10 36.83 12.91
N VAL A 167 -20.88 37.16 13.37
CA VAL A 167 -20.61 38.39 14.15
C VAL A 167 -20.96 39.62 13.33
N ALA A 168 -20.63 39.61 12.04
CA ALA A 168 -21.01 40.67 11.12
C ALA A 168 -22.51 40.67 10.75
N HIS A 169 -23.28 39.64 11.13
CA HIS A 169 -24.74 39.58 10.99
C HIS A 169 -25.49 40.22 12.17
N ALA A 170 -24.89 41.20 12.83
CA ALA A 170 -25.58 42.01 13.83
C ALA A 170 -26.56 42.98 13.14
N HIS A 171 -27.86 42.85 13.46
CA HIS A 171 -28.87 43.85 13.10
C HIS A 171 -28.86 44.93 14.18
N THR A 172 -28.52 46.18 13.83
CA THR A 172 -28.47 47.30 14.80
C THR A 172 -29.80 48.02 14.96
N GLU A 173 -30.89 47.59 14.31
CA GLU A 173 -32.10 48.40 14.22
C GLU A 173 -33.33 47.73 14.87
N THR A 174 -33.92 48.46 15.81
CA THR A 174 -35.25 48.23 16.41
C THR A 174 -36.40 48.73 15.50
N GLY A 175 -36.11 49.02 14.23
CA GLY A 175 -37.04 49.54 13.22
C GLY A 175 -37.28 48.55 12.07
N THR A 176 -38.41 48.69 11.40
CA THR A 176 -38.94 47.75 10.38
C THR A 176 -37.91 47.24 9.37
N VAL A 177 -37.73 45.91 9.37
CA VAL A 177 -36.83 45.10 8.53
C VAL A 177 -37.13 45.33 7.04
N THR A 178 -36.21 45.93 6.26
CA THR A 178 -36.45 46.16 4.82
C THR A 178 -35.29 45.83 3.87
N SER A 179 -34.16 45.27 4.33
CA SER A 179 -33.08 44.89 3.41
C SER A 179 -32.48 43.51 3.70
N PRO A 180 -32.10 42.74 2.66
CA PRO A 180 -31.34 41.51 2.82
C PRO A 180 -30.07 41.78 3.64
N PRO A 181 -29.57 40.78 4.40
CA PRO A 181 -28.35 40.94 5.17
C PRO A 181 -27.19 41.38 4.26
N ILE A 182 -26.44 42.40 4.69
CA ILE A 182 -25.27 42.95 3.99
C ILE A 182 -24.26 41.85 3.57
N ASN A 183 -24.24 40.71 4.28
CA ASN A 183 -23.26 39.65 4.09
C ASN A 183 -23.75 38.42 3.30
N ALA A 184 -24.85 38.50 2.55
CA ALA A 184 -25.37 37.36 1.77
C ALA A 184 -24.35 36.76 0.77
N ALA A 185 -23.50 37.60 0.18
CA ALA A 185 -22.40 37.18 -0.70
C ALA A 185 -21.33 36.36 0.06
N VAL A 186 -21.01 36.74 1.30
CA VAL A 186 -20.03 36.04 2.15
C VAL A 186 -20.53 34.65 2.51
N PHE A 187 -21.80 34.51 2.90
CA PHE A 187 -22.41 33.20 3.15
C PHE A 187 -22.44 32.31 1.90
N THR A 188 -22.65 32.89 0.73
CA THR A 188 -22.63 32.16 -0.55
C THR A 188 -21.21 31.64 -0.87
N ALA A 189 -20.18 32.44 -0.64
CA ALA A 189 -18.79 32.03 -0.81
C ALA A 189 -18.40 30.92 0.19
N ILE A 190 -18.75 31.06 1.47
CA ILE A 190 -18.53 30.02 2.50
C ILE A 190 -19.21 28.71 2.11
N LYS A 191 -20.46 28.76 1.65
CA LYS A 191 -21.21 27.59 1.18
C LYS A 191 -20.54 26.93 -0.04
N ALA A 192 -20.04 27.71 -0.99
CA ALA A 192 -19.35 27.18 -2.17
C ALA A 192 -18.05 26.44 -1.79
N THR A 193 -17.27 27.01 -0.87
CA THR A 193 -16.05 26.37 -0.34
C THR A 193 -16.39 25.06 0.39
N LEU A 194 -17.39 25.06 1.27
CA LEU A 194 -17.88 23.86 1.96
C LEU A 194 -18.37 22.78 0.99
N SER A 195 -19.15 23.16 -0.03
CA SER A 195 -19.65 22.21 -1.02
C SER A 195 -18.53 21.56 -1.84
N THR A 196 -17.51 22.32 -2.24
CA THR A 196 -16.36 21.79 -2.99
C THR A 196 -15.56 20.80 -2.15
N MET A 197 -15.33 21.12 -0.88
CA MET A 197 -14.62 20.23 0.03
C MET A 197 -15.41 18.97 0.38
N LEU A 198 -16.72 19.10 0.61
CA LEU A 198 -17.56 17.94 0.87
C LEU A 198 -17.67 17.03 -0.35
N SER A 199 -17.67 17.56 -1.58
CA SER A 199 -17.63 16.72 -2.78
C SER A 199 -16.30 15.96 -2.91
N ASP A 200 -15.20 16.56 -2.48
CA ASP A 200 -13.88 15.91 -2.48
C ASP A 200 -13.75 14.88 -1.35
N PHE A 201 -14.51 15.05 -0.26
CA PHE A 201 -14.54 14.15 0.89
C PHE A 201 -15.47 12.93 0.70
N ILE A 202 -16.32 12.89 -0.33
CA ILE A 202 -17.12 11.68 -0.63
C ILE A 202 -16.18 10.58 -1.13
N PHE A 203 -15.68 9.79 -0.18
CA PHE A 203 -15.11 8.48 -0.42
C PHE A 203 -16.06 7.66 -1.29
N GLY A 204 -15.61 7.30 -2.48
CA GLY A 204 -16.20 6.21 -3.25
C GLY A 204 -17.42 6.57 -4.10
N GLN A 205 -17.33 7.59 -4.96
CA GLN A 205 -18.07 7.45 -6.22
C GLN A 205 -17.51 6.23 -6.96
N LYS A 206 -18.32 5.16 -6.95
CA LYS A 206 -18.14 3.95 -7.74
C LYS A 206 -17.72 4.35 -9.15
N VAL A 207 -16.46 4.08 -9.50
CA VAL A 207 -16.12 3.85 -10.91
C VAL A 207 -16.98 2.66 -11.31
N LYS A 208 -18.02 2.90 -12.13
CA LYS A 208 -18.77 1.82 -12.76
C LYS A 208 -17.78 0.97 -13.57
N PRO A 209 -17.97 -0.36 -13.61
CA PRO A 209 -17.13 -1.24 -14.42
C PRO A 209 -17.13 -0.82 -15.89
#